data_AF-A0A4U0WKL4-F1
#
_entry.id   AF-A0A4U0WKL4-F1
#
_cell.length_a   1.000
_cell.length_b   1.000
_cell.length_c   1.000
_cell.angle_alpha   90.00
_cell.angle_beta   90.00
_cell.angle_gamma   90.00
#
_symmetry.space_group_name_H-M   'P 1'
#
loop_
_entity.id
_entity.type
_entity.pdbx_description
1 polymer ?
#
loop_
_entity_poly.entity_id
_entity_poly.type
_entity_poly.pdbx_seq_one_letter_code
_entity_poly.pdbx_strand_id
1 'polypeptide(L)'
;MVFDMDPTRGYSNAAVSLAHEFGHTFGLSHEHQRWSTWFPDSGTEPLLTPNCANLKNYDTFNDDKSKRDCEPTNNLCSSQQLASDLKFSTQDILPFKAFSHRFQSPAFDWVSIMLYPRTTGAKSIKGIPQYVLPKADSGKLEPSLMPPA
;
A
#
# COMPACT_ATOMS: atom_id res chain seq x y z
N MET A 1 12.59 5.26 10.95
CA MET A 1 12.58 3.86 10.47
C MET A 1 12.93 2.98 11.65
N VAL A 2 12.01 2.13 12.10
CA VAL A 2 12.27 1.12 13.12
C VAL A 2 12.21 -0.21 12.40
N PHE A 3 13.31 -0.94 12.38
CA PHE A 3 13.38 -2.26 11.77
C PHE A 3 12.67 -3.26 12.68
N ASP A 4 11.51 -3.76 12.26
CA ASP A 4 10.82 -4.88 12.92
C ASP A 4 11.24 -6.18 12.23
N MET A 5 12.09 -6.96 12.90
CA MET A 5 12.58 -8.25 12.39
C MET A 5 11.64 -9.42 12.72
N ASP A 6 10.44 -9.15 13.25
CA ASP A 6 9.44 -10.18 13.53
C ASP A 6 9.05 -10.89 12.22
N PRO A 7 9.36 -12.19 12.05
CA PRO A 7 9.05 -12.96 10.85
C PRO A 7 7.54 -13.21 10.68
N THR A 8 6.70 -12.71 11.60
CA THR A 8 5.24 -12.72 11.46
C THR A 8 4.67 -11.38 10.97
N ARG A 9 5.54 -10.38 10.73
CA ARG A 9 5.16 -9.03 10.29
C ARG A 9 5.82 -8.69 8.95
N GLY A 10 5.16 -7.84 8.17
CA GLY A 10 5.63 -7.45 6.83
C GLY A 10 5.72 -8.65 5.87
N TYR A 11 6.89 -8.85 5.26
CA TYR A 11 7.16 -9.89 4.25
C TYR A 11 7.29 -11.31 4.83
N SER A 12 7.20 -11.48 6.14
CA SER A 12 7.42 -12.75 6.85
C SER A 12 8.81 -13.38 6.64
N ASN A 13 9.78 -12.58 6.15
CA ASN A 13 11.16 -12.97 5.92
C ASN A 13 12.06 -11.77 6.25
N ALA A 14 12.92 -11.91 7.27
CA ALA A 14 13.76 -10.83 7.76
C ALA A 14 14.78 -10.32 6.72
N ALA A 15 15.29 -11.19 5.83
CA ALA A 15 16.21 -10.77 4.78
C ALA A 15 15.52 -9.91 3.73
N VAL A 16 14.27 -10.24 3.38
CA VAL A 16 13.44 -9.45 2.46
C VAL A 16 13.10 -8.10 3.08
N SER A 17 12.68 -8.08 4.35
CA SER A 17 12.43 -6.83 5.08
C SER A 17 13.69 -5.96 5.14
N LEU A 18 14.86 -6.53 5.44
CA LEU A 18 16.12 -5.78 5.47
C LEU A 18 16.48 -5.19 4.10
N ALA A 19 16.36 -5.97 3.04
CA ALA A 19 16.65 -5.51 1.68
C ALA A 19 15.65 -4.43 1.19
N HIS A 20 14.38 -4.54 1.58
CA HIS A 20 13.35 -3.50 1.35
C HIS A 20 13.77 -2.16 1.96
N GLU A 21 14.14 -2.16 3.23
CA GLU A 21 14.55 -0.94 3.95
C GLU A 21 15.87 -0.39 3.41
N PHE A 22 16.82 -1.24 2.98
CA PHE A 22 17.98 -0.78 2.23
C PHE A 22 17.58 -0.09 0.92
N GLY A 23 16.55 -0.60 0.22
CA GLY A 23 15.96 0.07 -0.94
C GLY A 23 15.57 1.52 -0.63
N HIS A 24 14.93 1.76 0.52
CA HIS A 24 14.62 3.13 0.98
C HIS A 24 15.88 3.98 1.20
N THR A 25 16.98 3.41 1.69
CA THR A 25 18.25 4.17 1.84
C THR A 25 18.86 4.59 0.50
N PHE A 26 18.58 3.85 -0.58
CA PHE A 26 18.95 4.21 -1.95
C PHE A 26 17.92 5.14 -2.63
N GLY A 27 16.90 5.59 -1.90
CA GLY A 27 15.87 6.49 -2.41
C GLY A 27 14.75 5.80 -3.18
N LEU A 28 14.60 4.48 -3.07
CA LEU A 28 13.45 3.77 -3.64
C LEU A 28 12.20 4.02 -2.78
N SER A 29 11.11 4.38 -3.45
CA SER A 29 9.77 4.44 -2.84
C SER A 29 9.02 3.13 -3.09
N HIS A 30 7.89 2.94 -2.41
CA HIS A 30 7.08 1.76 -2.63
C HIS A 30 6.51 1.69 -4.05
N GLU A 31 6.52 0.48 -4.62
CA GLU A 31 6.03 0.24 -5.98
C GLU A 31 4.52 0.51 -6.09
N HIS A 32 3.74 0.14 -5.06
CA HIS A 32 2.30 0.43 -5.04
C HIS A 32 1.99 1.92 -4.87
N GLN A 33 2.94 2.79 -4.52
CA GLN A 33 2.69 4.23 -4.34
C GLN A 33 2.93 5.04 -5.62
N ARG A 34 3.23 4.38 -6.73
CA ARG A 34 3.37 5.01 -8.05
C ARG A 34 2.04 5.59 -8.51
N TRP A 35 2.05 6.82 -9.00
CA TRP A 35 0.82 7.51 -9.43
C TRP A 35 0.04 6.73 -10.51
N SER A 36 0.75 6.17 -11.50
CA SER A 36 0.17 5.40 -12.61
C SER A 36 -0.54 4.10 -12.18
N THR A 37 -0.27 3.60 -10.98
CA THR A 37 -0.92 2.40 -10.43
C THR A 37 -2.38 2.67 -10.05
N TRP A 38 -2.70 3.94 -9.73
CA TRP A 38 -4.00 4.37 -9.19
C TRP A 38 -4.79 5.21 -10.17
N PHE A 39 -4.08 6.04 -10.94
CA PHE A 39 -4.64 6.98 -11.89
C PHE A 39 -3.98 6.74 -13.24
N PRO A 40 -4.30 5.61 -13.90
CA PRO A 40 -3.77 5.32 -15.21
C PRO A 40 -4.35 6.29 -16.26
N ASP A 41 -3.70 6.35 -17.43
CA ASP A 41 -4.18 7.15 -18.55
C ASP A 41 -5.59 6.71 -18.99
N SER A 42 -6.35 7.63 -19.57
CA SER A 42 -7.76 7.42 -19.93
C SER A 42 -7.99 6.13 -20.71
N GLY A 43 -8.91 5.28 -20.23
CA GLY A 43 -9.28 4.01 -20.88
C GLY A 43 -8.58 2.77 -20.33
N THR A 44 -7.74 2.92 -19.29
CA THR A 44 -7.13 1.79 -18.58
C THR A 44 -7.67 1.72 -17.16
N GLU A 45 -7.92 0.51 -16.64
CA GLU A 45 -8.30 0.30 -15.25
C GLU A 45 -7.10 0.47 -14.30
N PRO A 46 -7.30 0.94 -13.05
CA PRO A 46 -6.25 0.96 -12.05
C PRO A 46 -5.62 -0.42 -11.87
N LEU A 47 -4.33 -0.50 -11.53
CA LEU A 47 -3.68 -1.79 -11.29
C LEU A 47 -4.05 -2.38 -9.91
N LEU A 48 -4.32 -1.51 -8.94
CA LEU A 48 -4.68 -1.87 -7.56
C LEU A 48 -6.00 -1.20 -7.16
N THR A 49 -6.80 -1.88 -6.35
CA THR A 49 -8.07 -1.36 -5.83
C THR A 49 -8.16 -1.65 -4.32
N PRO A 50 -7.66 -0.77 -3.45
CA PRO A 50 -7.50 -1.10 -2.05
C PRO A 50 -8.85 -1.28 -1.36
N ASN A 51 -8.92 -2.27 -0.48
CA ASN A 51 -10.06 -2.43 0.39
C ASN A 51 -9.79 -1.71 1.73
N CYS A 52 -10.16 -0.44 1.77
CA CYS A 52 -9.97 0.41 2.95
C CYS A 52 -10.71 -0.15 4.18
N ALA A 53 -11.86 -0.81 4.01
CA ALA A 53 -12.62 -1.42 5.10
C ALA A 53 -11.87 -2.55 5.82
N ASN A 54 -10.86 -3.12 5.17
CA ASN A 54 -10.01 -4.16 5.72
C ASN A 54 -8.83 -3.62 6.53
N LEU A 55 -8.65 -2.31 6.65
CA LEU A 55 -7.60 -1.72 7.49
C LEU A 55 -7.94 -1.81 9.00
N LYS A 56 -6.91 -1.98 9.83
CA LYS A 56 -7.04 -2.15 11.30
C LYS A 56 -7.71 -0.98 11.99
N ASN A 57 -7.41 0.24 11.55
CA ASN A 57 -7.98 1.48 12.09
C ASN A 57 -9.20 1.95 11.32
N TYR A 58 -9.73 1.19 10.35
CA TYR A 58 -10.93 1.60 9.62
C TYR A 58 -12.09 1.88 10.59
N ASP A 59 -12.28 0.97 11.54
CA ASP A 59 -13.40 1.02 12.48
C ASP A 59 -13.25 2.14 13.53
N THR A 60 -12.05 2.70 13.74
CA THR A 60 -11.84 3.82 14.69
C THR A 60 -12.39 5.14 14.18
N PHE A 61 -12.72 5.23 12.88
CA PHE A 61 -13.35 6.39 12.25
C PHE A 61 -14.81 6.12 11.86
N ASN A 62 -15.41 5.01 12.34
CA ASN A 62 -16.78 4.61 11.98
C ASN A 62 -17.85 5.63 12.40
N ASP A 63 -17.64 6.32 13.52
CA ASP A 63 -18.60 7.28 14.07
C ASP A 63 -18.53 8.65 13.39
N ASP A 64 -17.48 8.91 12.62
CA ASP A 64 -17.25 10.17 11.90
C ASP A 64 -17.32 9.94 10.38
N LYS A 65 -18.54 9.64 9.89
CA LYS A 65 -18.84 9.45 8.46
C LYS A 65 -18.30 10.59 7.60
N SER A 66 -18.24 11.81 8.15
CA SER A 66 -17.69 12.99 7.47
C SER A 66 -16.19 12.88 7.14
N LYS A 67 -15.45 11.95 7.74
CA LYS A 67 -14.03 11.70 7.41
C LYS A 67 -13.83 10.50 6.49
N ARG A 68 -14.75 9.53 6.52
CA ARG A 68 -14.71 8.33 5.65
C ARG A 68 -15.31 8.55 4.27
N ASP A 69 -16.34 9.39 4.18
CA ASP A 69 -17.22 9.48 3.00
C ASP A 69 -17.22 10.88 2.35
N CYS A 70 -16.47 11.86 2.90
CA CYS A 70 -16.45 13.20 2.31
C CYS A 70 -15.73 13.21 0.96
N GLU A 71 -16.53 13.41 -0.09
CA GLU A 71 -16.17 13.47 -1.50
C GLU A 71 -15.51 12.17 -2.05
N PRO A 72 -15.88 11.71 -3.26
CA PRO A 72 -15.19 10.59 -3.91
C PRO A 72 -13.68 10.87 -4.11
N THR A 73 -13.25 12.13 -4.00
CA THR A 73 -11.87 12.59 -4.20
C THR A 73 -11.14 13.06 -2.94
N ASN A 74 -11.77 13.11 -1.75
CA ASN A 74 -11.12 13.67 -0.54
C ASN A 74 -11.51 12.98 0.78
N ASN A 75 -11.45 11.65 0.80
CA ASN A 75 -11.69 10.88 2.01
C ASN A 75 -10.43 10.13 2.47
N LEU A 76 -10.49 9.56 3.68
CA LEU A 76 -9.42 8.77 4.28
C LEU A 76 -8.88 7.65 3.37
N CYS A 77 -9.68 7.14 2.44
CA CYS A 77 -9.34 6.04 1.54
C CYS A 77 -8.84 6.49 0.16
N SER A 78 -8.92 7.78 -0.17
CA SER A 78 -8.50 8.33 -1.48
C SER A 78 -7.47 9.46 -1.37
N SER A 79 -7.35 10.10 -0.20
CA SER A 79 -6.42 11.21 0.05
C SER A 79 -5.29 10.80 0.98
N GLN A 80 -4.08 10.64 0.43
CA GLN A 80 -2.87 10.33 1.21
C GLN A 80 -2.59 11.42 2.27
N GLN A 81 -2.79 12.69 1.92
CA GLN A 81 -2.58 13.82 2.83
C GLN A 81 -3.55 13.76 4.02
N LEU A 82 -4.84 13.57 3.77
CA LEU A 82 -5.84 13.47 4.84
C LEU A 82 -5.59 12.25 5.72
N ALA A 83 -5.20 11.11 5.11
CA ALA A 83 -4.81 9.93 5.85
C ALA A 83 -3.58 10.21 6.73
N SER A 84 -2.60 10.97 6.24
CA SER A 84 -1.42 11.39 7.00
C SER A 84 -1.76 12.29 8.18
N ASP A 85 -2.59 13.31 7.96
CA ASP A 85 -3.00 14.26 9.00
C ASP A 85 -3.76 13.57 10.14
N LEU A 86 -4.53 12.53 9.81
CA LEU A 86 -5.31 11.73 10.75
C LEU A 86 -4.61 10.45 11.22
N LYS A 87 -3.36 10.22 10.82
CA LYS A 87 -2.57 9.00 11.13
C LYS A 87 -3.30 7.71 10.77
N PHE A 88 -4.04 7.73 9.67
CA PHE A 88 -4.81 6.63 9.15
C PHE A 88 -3.98 5.75 8.20
N SER A 89 -4.19 4.43 8.22
CA SER A 89 -3.23 3.47 7.64
C SER A 89 -3.17 3.49 6.11
N THR A 90 -4.13 4.08 5.42
CA THR A 90 -4.02 4.30 3.96
C THR A 90 -2.93 5.30 3.60
N GLN A 91 -2.41 6.10 4.53
CA GLN A 91 -1.27 7.01 4.25
C GLN A 91 -0.06 6.26 3.67
N ASP A 92 0.11 4.98 4.06
CA ASP A 92 1.22 4.11 3.68
C ASP A 92 0.92 3.27 2.42
N ILE A 93 -0.32 3.38 1.91
CA ILE A 93 -0.84 2.62 0.77
C ILE A 93 -1.06 3.53 -0.44
N LEU A 94 -1.63 4.71 -0.21
CA LEU A 94 -2.01 5.62 -1.27
C LEU A 94 -0.79 6.22 -1.98
N PRO A 95 -0.96 6.65 -3.24
CA PRO A 95 0.14 7.19 -4.01
C PRO A 95 0.61 8.53 -3.43
N PHE A 96 1.91 8.74 -3.48
CA PHE A 96 2.53 10.00 -3.08
C PHE A 96 2.60 10.93 -4.30
N LYS A 97 1.91 12.07 -4.23
CA LYS A 97 1.94 13.10 -5.29
C LYS A 97 3.35 13.62 -5.60
N ALA A 98 4.27 13.60 -4.63
CA ALA A 98 5.63 14.11 -4.81
C ALA A 98 6.53 13.23 -5.71
N PHE A 99 6.18 11.95 -5.94
CA PHE A 99 6.99 11.01 -6.72
C PHE A 99 6.46 10.77 -8.14
N SER A 100 5.54 11.62 -8.63
CA SER A 100 4.70 11.28 -9.77
C SER A 100 5.40 11.10 -11.11
N HIS A 101 6.66 11.56 -11.33
CA HIS A 101 7.25 11.53 -12.68
C HIS A 101 8.76 11.31 -12.80
N ARG A 102 9.53 11.12 -11.72
CA ARG A 102 10.99 10.99 -11.81
C ARG A 102 11.44 9.54 -11.54
N PHE A 103 12.08 8.92 -12.53
CA PHE A 103 12.75 7.61 -12.44
C PHE A 103 11.86 6.39 -12.13
N GLN A 104 10.63 6.36 -12.64
CA GLN A 104 9.83 5.13 -12.59
C GLN A 104 10.15 4.24 -13.79
N SER A 105 10.27 2.93 -13.56
CA SER A 105 10.26 1.94 -14.64
C SER A 105 9.00 2.12 -15.50
N PRO A 106 9.06 1.98 -16.83
CA PRO A 106 7.86 2.07 -17.67
C PRO A 106 6.81 0.99 -17.34
N ALA A 107 7.22 -0.14 -16.74
CA ALA A 107 6.33 -1.21 -16.33
C ALA A 107 6.19 -1.27 -14.80
N PHE A 108 5.02 -1.65 -14.30
CA PHE A 108 4.79 -1.99 -12.89
C PHE A 108 5.45 -3.33 -12.57
N ASP A 109 6.29 -3.36 -11.54
CA ASP A 109 6.99 -4.57 -11.11
C ASP A 109 6.20 -5.29 -10.01
N TRP A 110 5.41 -6.28 -10.42
CA TRP A 110 4.60 -7.13 -9.53
C TRP A 110 5.40 -7.98 -8.54
N VAL A 111 6.71 -8.11 -8.74
CA VAL A 111 7.62 -8.85 -7.85
C VAL A 111 8.66 -7.92 -7.22
N SER A 112 8.42 -6.61 -7.26
CA SER A 112 9.29 -5.63 -6.61
C SER A 112 9.42 -5.90 -5.12
N ILE A 113 10.64 -5.84 -4.60
CA ILE A 113 10.87 -5.88 -3.16
C ILE A 113 10.27 -4.66 -2.46
N MET A 114 9.98 -3.57 -3.19
CA MET A 114 9.34 -2.37 -2.69
C MET A 114 7.81 -2.42 -2.72
N LEU A 115 7.22 -3.55 -3.12
CA LEU A 115 5.77 -3.74 -3.16
C LEU A 115 5.27 -4.36 -1.86
N TYR A 116 4.42 -3.63 -1.13
CA TYR A 116 3.87 -4.14 0.13
C TYR A 116 3.08 -5.44 -0.04
N PRO A 117 3.15 -6.35 0.95
CA PRO A 117 2.26 -7.50 1.02
C PRO A 117 0.79 -7.08 1.03
N ARG A 118 -0.07 -7.95 0.49
CA ARG A 118 -1.53 -7.69 0.38
C ARG A 118 -2.25 -7.43 1.71
N THR A 119 -1.66 -7.86 2.82
CA THR A 119 -2.20 -7.80 4.18
C THR A 119 -1.65 -6.62 4.99
N THR A 120 -0.85 -5.74 4.38
CA THR A 120 -0.24 -4.62 5.11
C THR A 120 -1.29 -3.69 5.69
N GLY A 121 -1.18 -3.39 6.98
CA GLY A 121 -2.17 -2.58 7.71
C GLY A 121 -3.52 -3.27 7.95
N ALA A 122 -3.66 -4.55 7.60
CA ALA A 122 -4.94 -5.25 7.66
C ALA A 122 -5.43 -5.50 9.10
N LYS A 123 -6.75 -5.44 9.27
CA LYS A 123 -7.43 -6.05 10.41
C LYS A 123 -7.43 -7.56 10.28
N SER A 124 -7.45 -8.26 11.41
CA SER A 124 -7.55 -9.71 11.46
C SER A 124 -8.97 -10.12 11.84
N ILE A 125 -9.62 -10.95 11.02
CA ILE A 125 -10.92 -11.55 11.34
C ILE A 125 -10.66 -13.00 11.69
N LYS A 126 -11.00 -13.40 12.93
CA LYS A 126 -10.73 -14.76 13.45
C LYS A 126 -9.25 -15.17 13.32
N GLY A 127 -8.33 -14.23 13.51
CA GLY A 127 -6.88 -14.47 13.38
C GLY A 127 -6.36 -14.48 11.94
N ILE A 128 -7.21 -14.28 10.93
CA ILE A 128 -6.82 -14.24 9.52
C ILE A 128 -6.72 -12.78 9.07
N PRO A 129 -5.53 -12.29 8.67
CA PRO A 129 -5.37 -10.94 8.15
C PRO A 129 -6.13 -10.78 6.83
N GLN A 130 -6.92 -9.71 6.73
CA GLN A 130 -7.72 -9.42 5.55
C GLN A 130 -6.89 -8.83 4.41
N TYR A 131 -7.41 -8.89 3.18
CA TYR A 131 -6.71 -8.36 2.01
C TYR A 131 -7.01 -6.88 1.83
N VAL A 132 -5.97 -6.06 1.88
CA VAL A 132 -6.03 -4.61 1.74
C VAL A 132 -5.64 -4.19 0.34
N LEU A 133 -4.65 -4.85 -0.29
CA LEU A 133 -4.15 -4.51 -1.63
C LEU A 133 -4.41 -5.65 -2.63
N PRO A 134 -5.64 -5.86 -3.11
CA PRO A 134 -5.91 -6.76 -4.23
C PRO A 134 -5.51 -6.10 -5.55
N LYS A 135 -5.17 -6.94 -6.54
CA LYS A 135 -5.08 -6.50 -7.93
C LYS A 135 -6.49 -6.18 -8.43
N ALA A 136 -6.62 -5.18 -9.31
CA ALA A 136 -7.92 -4.79 -9.85
C ALA A 136 -8.57 -5.89 -10.71
N ASP A 137 -7.76 -6.76 -11.32
CA ASP A 137 -8.20 -7.91 -12.12
C ASP A 137 -8.66 -9.12 -11.29
N SER A 138 -8.94 -8.93 -9.99
CA SER A 138 -9.22 -9.98 -8.99
C SER A 138 -8.05 -10.94 -8.69
N GLY A 139 -6.87 -10.68 -9.26
CA GLY A 139 -5.65 -11.42 -8.99
C GLY A 139 -5.14 -11.22 -7.57
N LYS A 140 -4.45 -12.24 -7.06
CA LYS A 140 -3.75 -12.15 -5.76
C LYS A 140 -2.42 -11.43 -5.96
N LEU A 141 -2.16 -10.47 -5.08
CA LEU A 141 -0.82 -9.92 -4.87
C LEU A 141 -0.10 -10.88 -3.92
N GLU A 142 0.97 -11.52 -4.38
CA GLU A 142 1.84 -12.33 -3.54
C GLU A 142 3.09 -11.49 -3.23
N PRO A 143 3.52 -11.42 -1.96
CA PRO A 143 4.74 -10.69 -1.61
C PRO A 143 5.94 -11.32 -2.32
N SER A 144 6.84 -10.50 -2.85
CA SER A 144 8.11 -11.00 -3.38
C SER A 144 8.96 -11.50 -2.23
N LEU A 145 9.26 -12.81 -2.23
CA LEU A 145 10.09 -13.45 -1.22
C LEU A 145 11.55 -13.62 -1.67
N MET A 146 11.88 -13.14 -2.87
CA MET A 146 13.21 -13.27 -3.47
C MET A 146 13.79 -11.87 -3.72
N PRO A 147 14.98 -11.54 -3.18
CA PRO A 147 15.72 -10.40 -3.68
C PRO A 147 16.05 -10.64 -5.17
N PRO A 148 16.03 -9.59 -6.02
CA PRO A 148 16.40 -9.74 -7.43
C PRO A 148 17.80 -10.36 -7.55
N ALA A 149 17.94 -11.31 -8.47
CA ALA A 149 19.18 -12.06 -8.71
C ALA A 149 20.31 -11.18 -9.25
#